data_AF-A0A7W1R7T8-F1
#
_entry.id   AF-A0A7W1R7T8-F1
#
_cell.length_a   1.000
_cell.length_b   1.000
_cell.length_c   1.000
_cell.angle_alpha   90.00
_cell.angle_beta   90.00
_cell.angle_gamma   90.00
#
_symmetry.space_group_name_H-M   'P 1'
#
loop_
_entity.id
_entity.type
_entity.pdbx_description
1 polymer ?
#
loop_
_entity_poly.entity_id
_entity_poly.type
_entity_poly.pdbx_seq_one_letter_code
_entity_poly.pdbx_strand_id
1 'polypeptide(L)'
;MGNRSAVIVDERLAVLRDGPDLSARLLQRMSRGRVVLVLGAKRSPDGLMFYRVAVTRRTGGWLQSDAVVSPGKADDDERLLRLIRGSDDFDRVVRARIFLDLFPRSPARPEVLMIYGEAAEAAATKLARDAARQLDEREMTAGGAPVFSYFLSYNGLDRYRRQGISFTFNRATKQFHYDGESWREIVRRYPRSPEAEQARKRLESSAANTK
;
A
#
# COMPACT_ATOMS: atom_id res chain seq x y z
N MET A 1 29.08 -1.42 12.90
CA MET A 1 28.11 -2.18 12.10
C MET A 1 26.89 -1.29 11.89
N GLY A 2 26.61 -0.87 10.66
CA GLY A 2 25.62 0.18 10.38
C GLY A 2 24.19 -0.25 10.74
N ASN A 3 23.46 0.61 11.45
CA ASN A 3 22.05 0.42 11.77
C ASN A 3 21.25 0.27 10.47
N ARG A 4 20.71 -0.93 10.22
CA ARG A 4 19.88 -1.19 9.04
C ARG A 4 18.44 -0.85 9.37
N SER A 5 17.88 0.15 8.71
CA SER A 5 16.45 0.45 8.81
C SER A 5 15.63 -0.65 8.13
N ALA A 6 14.52 -1.01 8.73
CA ALA A 6 13.53 -1.92 8.17
C ALA A 6 12.13 -1.32 8.31
N VAL A 7 11.20 -1.74 7.46
CA VAL A 7 9.81 -1.27 7.44
C VAL A 7 8.86 -2.41 7.66
N ILE A 8 7.84 -2.20 8.49
CA ILE A 8 6.83 -3.19 8.80
C ILE A 8 5.89 -3.38 7.61
N VAL A 9 5.73 -4.63 7.16
CA VAL A 9 4.90 -5.00 5.99
C VAL A 9 3.79 -6.00 6.31
N ASP A 10 3.86 -6.68 7.46
CA ASP A 10 2.82 -7.61 7.92
C ASP A 10 2.46 -7.40 9.39
N GLU A 11 1.34 -6.70 9.64
CA GLU A 11 0.85 -6.38 11.01
C GLU A 11 0.48 -7.63 11.81
N ARG A 12 0.17 -8.74 11.14
CA ARG A 12 -0.21 -10.00 11.79
C ARG A 12 0.97 -10.61 12.54
N LEU A 13 2.18 -10.41 12.02
CA LEU A 13 3.44 -10.86 12.61
C LEU A 13 4.16 -9.74 13.36
N ALA A 14 3.75 -8.48 13.19
CA ALA A 14 4.41 -7.32 13.76
C ALA A 14 4.04 -7.08 15.24
N VAL A 15 4.43 -8.02 16.09
CA VAL A 15 4.25 -7.95 17.54
C VAL A 15 5.59 -7.72 18.21
N LEU A 16 5.76 -6.57 18.85
CA LEU A 16 6.95 -6.22 19.62
C LEU A 16 6.93 -6.94 20.98
N ARG A 17 8.01 -7.65 21.29
CA ARG A 17 8.15 -8.49 22.49
C ARG A 17 9.37 -8.12 23.33
N ASP A 18 9.38 -8.51 24.60
CA ASP A 18 10.55 -8.35 25.46
C ASP A 18 11.65 -9.42 25.23
N GLY A 19 11.31 -10.52 24.58
CA GLY A 19 12.23 -11.60 24.20
C GLY A 19 12.03 -12.12 22.76
N PRO A 20 13.05 -12.79 22.18
CA PRO A 20 13.01 -13.38 20.82
C PRO A 20 12.28 -14.74 20.82
N ASP A 21 11.03 -14.73 21.28
CA ASP A 21 10.20 -15.93 21.44
C ASP A 21 8.72 -15.56 21.16
N LEU A 22 7.94 -16.46 20.59
CA LEU A 22 6.52 -16.22 20.34
C LEU A 22 5.70 -16.10 21.64
N SER A 23 6.14 -16.79 22.69
CA SER A 23 5.55 -16.77 24.03
C SER A 23 6.03 -15.59 24.90
N ALA A 24 7.05 -14.86 24.46
CA ALA A 24 7.55 -13.68 25.18
C ALA A 24 6.47 -12.60 25.31
N ARG A 25 6.57 -11.81 26.39
CA ARG A 25 5.56 -10.82 26.75
C ARG A 25 5.35 -9.84 25.60
N LEU A 26 4.09 -9.66 25.21
CA LEU A 26 3.69 -8.66 24.23
C LEU A 26 3.87 -7.26 24.84
N LEU A 27 4.70 -6.44 24.21
CA LEU A 27 4.89 -5.04 24.57
C LEU A 27 3.94 -4.15 23.76
N GLN A 28 3.90 -4.34 22.44
CA GLN A 28 3.12 -3.50 21.54
C GLN A 28 2.84 -4.21 20.20
N ARG A 29 1.65 -3.99 19.63
CA ARG A 29 1.37 -4.32 18.22
C ARG A 29 1.78 -3.16 17.32
N MET A 30 2.39 -3.50 16.19
CA MET A 30 2.99 -2.52 15.31
C MET A 30 2.24 -2.44 13.98
N SER A 31 2.02 -1.21 13.51
CA SER A 31 1.35 -0.94 12.24
C SER A 31 2.32 -0.98 11.06
N ARG A 32 1.78 -1.29 9.87
CA ARG A 32 2.48 -1.25 8.59
C ARG A 32 3.01 0.13 8.25
N GLY A 33 4.05 0.15 7.43
CA GLY A 33 4.74 1.37 7.01
C GLY A 33 5.62 1.98 8.09
N ARG A 34 5.57 1.49 9.33
CA ARG A 34 6.43 1.99 10.39
C ARG A 34 7.87 1.55 10.19
N VAL A 35 8.77 2.52 10.24
CA VAL A 35 10.22 2.30 10.19
C VAL A 35 10.72 1.89 11.57
N VAL A 36 11.61 0.91 11.61
CA VAL A 36 12.33 0.45 12.80
C VAL A 36 13.81 0.33 12.50
N LEU A 37 14.66 0.50 13.51
CA LEU A 37 16.10 0.27 13.41
C LEU A 37 16.41 -1.14 13.90
N VAL A 38 17.01 -1.96 13.05
CA VAL A 38 17.47 -3.30 13.44
C VAL A 38 18.81 -3.19 14.14
N LEU A 39 18.85 -3.62 15.40
CA LEU A 39 20.02 -3.59 16.29
C LEU A 39 20.71 -4.95 16.40
N GLY A 40 20.01 -6.04 16.09
CA GLY A 40 20.56 -7.39 16.15
C GLY A 40 19.55 -8.44 15.71
N ALA A 41 19.99 -9.69 15.61
CA ALA A 41 19.17 -10.82 15.23
C ALA A 41 19.42 -12.01 16.16
N LYS A 42 18.39 -12.79 16.45
CA LYS A 42 18.48 -14.04 17.21
C LYS A 42 17.45 -15.03 16.69
N ARG A 43 17.87 -16.28 16.54
CA ARG A 43 16.97 -17.39 16.21
C ARG A 43 16.34 -17.93 17.50
N SER A 44 15.03 -18.14 17.51
CA SER A 44 14.32 -18.79 18.61
C SER A 44 14.54 -20.32 18.58
N PRO A 45 14.20 -21.04 19.67
CA PRO A 45 14.24 -22.50 19.67
C PRO A 45 13.42 -23.14 18.55
N ASP A 46 12.29 -22.53 18.18
CA ASP A 46 11.41 -22.97 17.08
C ASP A 46 11.96 -22.65 15.67
N GLY A 47 13.19 -22.16 15.57
CA GLY A 47 13.85 -21.84 14.29
C GLY A 47 13.46 -20.50 13.68
N LEU A 48 12.53 -19.75 14.29
CA LEU A 48 12.11 -18.44 13.81
C LEU A 48 13.20 -17.39 14.05
N MET A 49 13.39 -16.49 13.09
CA MET A 49 14.32 -15.39 13.24
C MET A 49 13.61 -14.17 13.84
N PHE A 50 14.18 -13.63 14.92
CA PHE A 50 13.74 -12.39 15.54
C PHE A 50 14.80 -11.31 15.38
N TYR A 51 14.36 -10.09 15.12
CA TYR A 51 15.19 -8.90 15.14
C TYR A 51 14.99 -8.13 16.43
N ARG A 52 16.09 -7.78 17.10
CA ARG A 52 16.08 -6.76 18.14
C ARG A 52 15.97 -5.42 17.44
N VAL A 53 14.91 -4.68 17.72
CA VAL A 53 14.59 -3.42 17.05
C VAL A 53 14.45 -2.28 18.04
N ALA A 54 14.87 -1.09 17.61
CA ALA A 54 14.46 0.17 18.22
C ALA A 54 13.37 0.82 17.35
N VAL A 55 12.23 1.11 17.97
CA VAL A 55 11.10 1.83 17.36
C VAL A 55 11.24 3.34 17.61
N THR A 56 11.61 3.70 18.83
CA THR A 56 11.97 5.05 19.24
C THR A 56 13.21 4.97 20.14
N ARG A 57 13.70 6.11 20.62
CA ARG A 57 14.79 6.13 21.63
C ARG A 57 14.41 5.42 22.94
N ARG A 58 13.12 5.31 23.27
CA ARG A 58 12.62 4.73 24.53
C ARG A 58 11.82 3.44 24.33
N THR A 59 11.55 3.05 23.09
CA THR A 59 10.72 1.90 22.75
C THR A 59 11.51 0.96 21.86
N GLY A 60 11.72 -0.26 22.32
CA GLY A 60 12.40 -1.30 21.58
C GLY A 60 12.00 -2.67 22.11
N GLY A 61 12.43 -3.71 21.41
CA GLY A 61 12.07 -5.08 21.72
C GLY A 61 12.47 -6.01 20.59
N TRP A 62 11.83 -7.17 20.54
CA TRP A 62 12.04 -8.19 19.54
C TRP A 62 10.83 -8.31 18.62
N LEU A 63 11.09 -8.46 17.33
CA LEU A 63 10.08 -8.57 16.28
C LEU A 63 10.44 -9.75 15.38
N GLN A 64 9.47 -10.54 14.94
CA GLN A 64 9.75 -11.60 13.95
C GLN A 64 10.26 -10.97 12.65
N SER A 65 11.31 -11.54 12.06
CA SER A 65 11.95 -10.98 10.87
C SER A 65 11.01 -10.86 9.67
N ASP A 66 10.04 -11.77 9.57
CA ASP A 66 9.10 -11.82 8.44
C ASP A 66 8.11 -10.65 8.45
N ALA A 67 7.94 -9.99 9.61
CA ALA A 67 7.07 -8.83 9.74
C ALA A 67 7.64 -7.58 9.06
N VAL A 68 8.95 -7.54 8.75
CA VAL A 68 9.64 -6.36 8.24
C VAL A 68 10.45 -6.65 6.98
N VAL A 69 10.63 -5.66 6.12
CA VAL A 69 11.53 -5.71 4.95
C VAL A 69 12.60 -4.63 5.07
N SER A 70 13.76 -4.82 4.45
CA SER A 70 14.82 -3.82 4.35
C SER A 70 15.44 -3.82 2.95
N PRO A 71 15.68 -2.64 2.33
CA PRO A 71 16.32 -2.54 1.02
C PRO A 71 17.76 -3.07 1.00
N GLY A 72 18.41 -3.18 2.17
CA GLY A 72 19.77 -3.71 2.28
C GLY A 72 19.85 -5.23 2.49
N LYS A 73 18.72 -5.94 2.46
CA LYS A 73 18.66 -7.40 2.62
C LYS A 73 18.24 -8.02 1.29
N ALA A 74 19.01 -9.01 0.84
CA ALA A 74 18.67 -9.78 -0.35
C ALA A 74 17.27 -10.41 -0.21
N ASP A 75 16.56 -10.51 -1.33
CA ASP A 75 15.27 -11.18 -1.50
C ASP A 75 14.08 -10.55 -0.75
N ASP A 76 14.29 -9.44 -0.02
CA ASP A 76 13.20 -8.77 0.69
C ASP A 76 12.23 -8.06 -0.28
N ASP A 77 12.69 -7.66 -1.47
CA ASP A 77 11.83 -7.17 -2.54
C ASP A 77 10.95 -8.30 -3.09
N GLU A 78 11.52 -9.44 -3.46
CA GLU A 78 10.77 -10.61 -3.92
C GLU A 78 9.77 -11.09 -2.87
N ARG A 79 10.17 -11.10 -1.60
CA ARG A 79 9.28 -11.50 -0.50
C ARG A 79 8.13 -10.51 -0.33
N LEU A 80 8.37 -9.20 -0.43
CA LEU A 80 7.31 -8.21 -0.38
C LEU A 80 6.38 -8.34 -1.59
N LEU A 81 6.91 -8.60 -2.79
CA LEU A 81 6.08 -8.87 -3.97
C LEU A 81 5.18 -10.10 -3.78
N ARG A 82 5.69 -11.21 -3.24
CA ARG A 82 4.86 -12.37 -2.89
C ARG A 82 3.74 -12.00 -1.93
N LEU A 83 4.05 -11.18 -0.92
CA LEU A 83 3.05 -10.71 0.03
C LEU A 83 2.01 -9.80 -0.64
N ILE A 84 2.41 -8.90 -1.54
CA ILE A 84 1.51 -8.03 -2.33
C ILE A 84 0.54 -8.88 -3.16
N ARG A 85 1.04 -9.89 -3.88
CA ARG A 85 0.21 -10.79 -4.70
C ARG A 85 -0.83 -11.54 -3.88
N GLY A 86 -0.50 -11.93 -2.64
CA GLY A 86 -1.41 -12.59 -1.71
C GLY A 86 -2.27 -11.64 -0.85
N SER A 87 -2.23 -10.33 -1.10
CA SER A 87 -3.01 -9.33 -0.37
C SER A 87 -4.24 -8.93 -1.16
N ASP A 88 -5.30 -8.45 -0.50
CA ASP A 88 -6.50 -7.93 -1.16
C ASP A 88 -6.78 -6.48 -0.77
N ASP A 89 -7.67 -5.83 -1.53
CA ASP A 89 -8.21 -4.49 -1.24
C ASP A 89 -7.12 -3.46 -0.88
N PHE A 90 -7.29 -2.78 0.25
CA PHE A 90 -6.44 -1.69 0.70
C PHE A 90 -5.06 -2.19 1.16
N ASP A 91 -4.98 -3.43 1.66
CA ASP A 91 -3.72 -4.02 2.09
C ASP A 91 -2.74 -4.18 0.93
N ARG A 92 -3.25 -4.55 -0.26
CA ARG A 92 -2.48 -4.62 -1.50
C ARG A 92 -1.92 -3.25 -1.87
N VAL A 93 -2.74 -2.20 -1.81
CA VAL A 93 -2.33 -0.82 -2.09
C VAL A 93 -1.21 -0.37 -1.15
N VAL A 94 -1.38 -0.54 0.16
CA VAL A 94 -0.38 -0.11 1.16
C VAL A 94 0.94 -0.85 0.97
N ARG A 95 0.91 -2.17 0.77
CA ARG A 95 2.14 -2.97 0.57
C ARG A 95 2.83 -2.63 -0.74
N ALA A 96 2.07 -2.44 -1.83
CA ALA A 96 2.62 -2.01 -3.10
C ALA A 96 3.26 -0.61 -2.96
N ARG A 97 2.63 0.32 -2.24
CA ARG A 97 3.23 1.62 -1.98
C ARG A 97 4.55 1.52 -1.22
N ILE A 98 4.59 0.72 -0.15
CA ILE A 98 5.83 0.46 0.61
C ILE A 98 6.93 -0.09 -0.32
N PHE A 99 6.59 -1.02 -1.22
CA PHE A 99 7.55 -1.55 -2.19
C PHE A 99 8.10 -0.45 -3.10
N LEU A 100 7.21 0.37 -3.66
CA LEU A 100 7.59 1.45 -4.58
C LEU A 100 8.47 2.52 -3.90
N ASP A 101 8.32 2.73 -2.60
CA ASP A 101 9.16 3.65 -1.86
C ASP A 101 10.53 3.04 -1.49
N LEU A 102 10.56 1.76 -1.13
CA LEU A 102 11.78 1.11 -0.61
C LEU A 102 12.68 0.52 -1.68
N PHE A 103 12.13 0.04 -2.79
CA PHE A 103 12.86 -0.73 -3.81
C PHE A 103 12.82 -0.04 -5.18
N PRO A 104 13.36 1.19 -5.33
CA PRO A 104 13.30 1.94 -6.59
C PRO A 104 14.07 1.28 -7.73
N ARG A 105 15.04 0.41 -7.40
CA ARG A 105 15.90 -0.29 -8.37
C ARG A 105 15.52 -1.76 -8.58
N SER A 106 14.48 -2.27 -7.91
CA SER A 106 14.09 -3.67 -8.08
C SER A 106 13.57 -3.89 -9.50
N PRO A 107 13.97 -5.00 -10.17
CA PRO A 107 13.45 -5.35 -11.48
C PRO A 107 11.95 -5.64 -11.46
N ALA A 108 11.38 -5.95 -10.29
CA ALA A 108 9.95 -6.23 -10.13
C ALA A 108 9.07 -4.97 -10.02
N ARG A 109 9.68 -3.77 -10.08
CA ARG A 109 8.96 -2.50 -9.98
C ARG A 109 7.87 -2.29 -11.05
N PRO A 110 8.05 -2.62 -12.34
CA PRO A 110 6.98 -2.50 -13.34
C PRO A 110 5.76 -3.34 -12.96
N GLU A 111 5.98 -4.56 -12.48
CA GLU A 111 4.92 -5.45 -12.01
C GLU A 111 4.19 -4.86 -10.79
N VAL A 112 4.92 -4.33 -9.81
CA VAL A 112 4.30 -3.71 -8.63
C VAL A 112 3.51 -2.46 -8.99
N LEU A 113 3.99 -1.63 -9.92
CA LEU A 113 3.24 -0.50 -10.46
C LEU A 113 1.95 -0.97 -11.14
N MET A 114 2.00 -2.11 -11.84
CA MET A 114 0.83 -2.71 -12.47
C MET A 114 -0.21 -3.08 -11.42
N ILE A 115 0.20 -3.91 -10.43
CA ILE A 115 -0.66 -4.34 -9.33
C ILE A 115 -1.25 -3.15 -8.55
N TYR A 116 -0.45 -2.11 -8.31
CA TYR A 116 -0.88 -0.89 -7.62
C TYR A 116 -1.98 -0.16 -8.38
N GLY A 117 -1.83 0.01 -9.70
CA GLY A 117 -2.86 0.65 -10.53
C GLY A 117 -4.14 -0.18 -10.63
N GLU A 118 -4.04 -1.51 -10.73
CA GLU A 118 -5.23 -2.38 -10.79
C GLU A 118 -6.01 -2.34 -9.47
N ALA A 119 -5.29 -2.33 -8.35
CA ALA A 119 -5.88 -2.15 -7.03
C ALA A 119 -6.54 -0.77 -6.87
N ALA A 120 -5.97 0.28 -7.47
CA ALA A 120 -6.57 1.61 -7.48
C ALA A 120 -7.88 1.66 -8.27
N GLU A 121 -7.93 1.06 -9.47
CA GLU A 121 -9.17 0.99 -10.28
C GLU A 121 -10.27 0.18 -9.58
N ALA A 122 -9.91 -0.97 -8.99
CA ALA A 122 -10.85 -1.77 -8.21
C ALA A 122 -11.39 -0.98 -7.00
N ALA A 123 -10.52 -0.23 -6.32
CA ALA A 123 -10.92 0.65 -5.23
C ALA A 123 -11.86 1.77 -5.69
N ALA A 124 -11.62 2.38 -6.86
CA ALA A 124 -12.48 3.43 -7.40
C ALA A 124 -13.93 2.93 -7.57
N THR A 125 -14.10 1.71 -8.10
CA THR A 125 -15.42 1.07 -8.26
C THR A 125 -16.09 0.83 -6.91
N LYS A 126 -15.35 0.33 -5.92
CA LYS A 126 -15.88 0.07 -4.57
C LYS A 126 -16.30 1.37 -3.86
N LEU A 127 -15.43 2.38 -3.91
CA LEU A 127 -15.67 3.69 -3.30
C LEU A 127 -16.87 4.40 -3.93
N ALA A 128 -17.08 4.26 -5.25
CA ALA A 128 -18.25 4.84 -5.90
C ALA A 128 -19.56 4.22 -5.38
N ARG A 129 -19.57 2.89 -5.21
CA ARG A 129 -20.72 2.16 -4.63
C ARG A 129 -20.96 2.54 -3.17
N ASP A 130 -19.90 2.63 -2.38
CA ASP A 130 -20.01 2.98 -0.95
C ASP A 130 -20.46 4.44 -0.78
N ALA A 131 -19.93 5.37 -1.57
CA ALA A 131 -20.36 6.77 -1.58
C ALA A 131 -21.84 6.89 -1.99
N ALA A 132 -22.27 6.20 -3.04
CA ALA A 132 -23.67 6.20 -3.46
C ALA A 132 -24.64 5.61 -2.42
N ARG A 133 -24.16 4.74 -1.53
CA ARG A 133 -24.96 4.20 -0.41
C ARG A 133 -25.04 5.14 0.79
N GLN A 134 -23.98 5.93 1.03
CA GLN A 134 -23.89 6.80 2.20
C GLN A 134 -24.41 8.22 1.94
N LEU A 135 -24.34 8.69 0.69
CA LEU A 135 -24.76 10.02 0.30
C LEU A 135 -26.22 9.98 -0.16
N ASP A 136 -27.15 10.37 0.71
CA ASP A 136 -28.57 10.46 0.37
C ASP A 136 -28.84 11.65 -0.57
N GLU A 137 -29.50 11.39 -1.71
CA GLU A 137 -29.76 12.41 -2.73
C GLU A 137 -30.69 13.52 -2.25
N ARG A 138 -31.63 13.23 -1.35
CA ARG A 138 -32.56 14.23 -0.80
C ARG A 138 -31.81 15.15 0.16
N GLU A 139 -30.96 14.59 1.02
CA GLU A 139 -30.12 15.39 1.93
C GLU A 139 -29.12 16.26 1.16
N MET A 140 -28.46 15.69 0.14
CA MET A 140 -27.52 16.45 -0.71
C MET A 140 -28.21 17.62 -1.39
N THR A 141 -29.41 17.41 -1.92
CA THR A 141 -30.20 18.44 -2.61
C THR A 141 -30.68 19.51 -1.64
N ALA A 142 -31.13 19.11 -0.44
CA ALA A 142 -31.56 20.04 0.61
C ALA A 142 -30.41 20.91 1.12
N GLY A 143 -29.17 20.39 1.15
CA GLY A 143 -27.98 21.13 1.55
C GLY A 143 -27.53 22.22 0.57
N GLY A 144 -28.12 22.32 -0.63
CA GLY A 144 -27.87 23.40 -1.59
C GLY A 144 -26.51 23.38 -2.31
N ALA A 145 -25.58 22.51 -1.92
CA ALA A 145 -24.31 22.32 -2.60
C ALA A 145 -24.45 21.43 -3.84
N PRO A 146 -23.60 21.61 -4.88
CA PRO A 146 -23.60 20.71 -6.03
C PRO A 146 -23.29 19.26 -5.63
N VAL A 147 -24.03 18.29 -6.18
CA VAL A 147 -23.90 16.85 -5.86
C VAL A 147 -22.46 16.35 -5.96
N PHE A 148 -21.71 16.77 -6.99
CA PHE A 148 -20.33 16.33 -7.19
C PHE A 148 -19.38 16.73 -6.03
N SER A 149 -19.70 17.80 -5.29
CA SER A 149 -18.90 18.26 -4.15
C SER A 149 -18.94 17.26 -2.99
N TYR A 150 -20.09 16.61 -2.76
CA TYR A 150 -20.22 15.57 -1.74
C TYR A 150 -19.36 14.34 -2.08
N PHE A 151 -19.37 13.91 -3.35
CA PHE A 151 -18.54 12.80 -3.81
C PHE A 151 -17.04 13.11 -3.72
N LEU A 152 -16.60 14.31 -4.13
CA LEU A 152 -15.19 14.69 -4.04
C LEU A 152 -14.68 14.89 -2.60
N SER A 153 -15.61 15.19 -1.69
CA SER A 153 -15.37 15.33 -0.24
C SER A 153 -15.60 14.02 0.52
N TYR A 154 -15.85 12.91 -0.18
CA TYR A 154 -16.08 11.62 0.44
C TYR A 154 -14.85 11.14 1.21
N ASN A 155 -15.04 10.89 2.51
CA ASN A 155 -14.00 10.58 3.49
C ASN A 155 -13.26 9.27 3.14
N GLY A 156 -13.94 8.35 2.44
CA GLY A 156 -13.36 7.09 2.00
C GLY A 156 -12.18 7.26 1.04
N LEU A 157 -12.05 8.41 0.38
CA LEU A 157 -10.94 8.72 -0.53
C LEU A 157 -9.62 8.95 0.23
N ASP A 158 -9.68 9.43 1.47
CA ASP A 158 -8.50 9.94 2.20
C ASP A 158 -7.44 8.86 2.43
N ARG A 159 -7.87 7.64 2.76
CA ARG A 159 -6.93 6.54 3.02
C ARG A 159 -6.11 6.19 1.78
N TYR A 160 -6.69 6.33 0.59
CA TYR A 160 -6.03 6.06 -0.69
C TYR A 160 -5.17 7.26 -1.14
N ARG A 161 -5.64 8.49 -0.93
CA ARG A 161 -4.83 9.71 -1.17
C ARG A 161 -3.53 9.69 -0.36
N ARG A 162 -3.56 9.23 0.89
CA ARG A 162 -2.35 9.05 1.72
C ARG A 162 -1.35 8.02 1.16
N GLN A 163 -1.79 7.11 0.29
CA GLN A 163 -0.91 6.17 -0.41
C GLN A 163 -0.39 6.73 -1.74
N GLY A 164 -0.85 7.92 -2.16
CA GLY A 164 -0.53 8.49 -3.46
C GLY A 164 -1.45 7.97 -4.57
N ILE A 165 -2.72 7.68 -4.26
CA ILE A 165 -3.74 7.41 -5.27
C ILE A 165 -4.66 8.62 -5.37
N SER A 166 -4.78 9.15 -6.59
CA SER A 166 -5.74 10.19 -6.92
C SER A 166 -6.89 9.63 -7.73
N PHE A 167 -8.10 10.09 -7.43
CA PHE A 167 -9.31 9.73 -8.16
C PHE A 167 -9.90 10.96 -8.83
N THR A 168 -10.33 10.80 -10.08
CA THR A 168 -11.19 11.75 -10.78
C THR A 168 -12.65 11.30 -10.63
N PHE A 169 -13.59 12.23 -10.76
CA PHE A 169 -15.02 11.94 -10.63
C PHE A 169 -15.74 12.24 -11.94
N ASN A 170 -16.40 11.23 -12.51
CA ASN A 170 -17.27 11.41 -13.66
C ASN A 170 -18.67 11.81 -13.17
N ARG A 171 -19.09 13.03 -13.52
CA ARG A 171 -20.37 13.60 -13.09
C ARG A 171 -21.58 12.90 -13.71
N ALA A 172 -21.45 12.39 -14.93
CA ALA A 172 -22.54 11.73 -15.64
C ALA A 172 -22.84 10.34 -15.04
N THR A 173 -21.80 9.57 -14.74
CA THR A 173 -21.95 8.21 -14.19
C THR A 173 -21.92 8.16 -12.66
N LYS A 174 -21.57 9.26 -11.99
CA LYS A 174 -21.32 9.36 -10.54
C LYS A 174 -20.27 8.34 -10.06
N GLN A 175 -19.24 8.09 -10.88
CA GLN A 175 -18.19 7.13 -10.58
C GLN A 175 -16.85 7.80 -10.34
N PHE A 176 -16.04 7.18 -9.47
CA PHE A 176 -14.63 7.50 -9.35
C PHE A 176 -13.84 6.71 -10.41
N HIS A 177 -12.81 7.35 -10.96
CA HIS A 177 -11.82 6.72 -11.83
C HIS A 177 -10.43 6.98 -11.29
N TYR A 178 -9.53 6.00 -11.42
CA TYR A 178 -8.12 6.23 -11.10
C TYR A 178 -7.48 7.16 -12.14
N ASP A 179 -6.61 8.06 -11.70
CA ASP A 179 -5.93 9.06 -12.56
C ASP A 179 -4.82 8.48 -13.46
N GLY A 180 -4.56 7.18 -13.33
CA GLY A 180 -3.61 6.44 -14.15
C GLY A 180 -2.15 6.82 -13.94
N GLU A 181 -1.79 7.40 -12.79
CA GLU A 181 -0.39 7.79 -12.51
C GLU A 181 0.60 6.62 -12.67
N SER A 182 0.26 5.44 -12.14
CA SER A 182 1.13 4.26 -12.24
C SER A 182 1.28 3.80 -13.69
N TRP A 183 0.21 3.84 -14.48
CA TRP A 183 0.25 3.52 -15.91
C TRP A 183 1.21 4.44 -16.66
N ARG A 184 1.11 5.75 -16.40
CA ARG A 184 2.01 6.76 -16.97
C ARG A 184 3.46 6.52 -16.54
N GLU A 185 3.69 6.15 -15.28
CA GLU A 185 5.03 5.80 -14.81
C GLU A 185 5.60 4.58 -15.54
N ILE A 186 4.81 3.51 -15.71
CA ILE A 186 5.25 2.30 -16.43
C ILE A 186 5.65 2.64 -17.86
N VAL A 187 4.78 3.33 -18.61
CA VAL A 187 5.05 3.67 -20.01
C VAL A 187 6.28 4.58 -20.15
N ARG A 188 6.47 5.51 -19.21
CA ARG A 188 7.57 6.47 -19.25
C ARG A 188 8.91 5.88 -18.81
N ARG A 189 8.94 5.10 -17.72
CA ARG A 189 10.18 4.60 -17.11
C ARG A 189 10.55 3.18 -17.56
N TYR A 190 9.57 2.38 -17.95
CA TYR A 190 9.74 0.98 -18.31
C TYR A 190 9.13 0.67 -19.69
N PRO A 191 9.41 1.45 -20.75
CA PRO A 191 8.73 1.36 -22.05
C PRO A 191 8.86 0.01 -22.78
N ARG A 192 9.86 -0.81 -22.40
CA ARG A 192 10.15 -2.14 -22.97
C ARG A 192 9.68 -3.31 -22.12
N SER A 193 9.07 -3.04 -20.95
CA SER A 193 8.51 -4.07 -20.10
C SER A 193 7.19 -4.60 -20.68
N PRO A 194 6.81 -5.88 -20.42
CA PRO A 194 5.51 -6.40 -20.85
C PRO A 194 4.35 -5.62 -20.20
N GLU A 195 4.55 -5.06 -19.01
CA GLU A 195 3.57 -4.21 -18.32
C GLU A 195 3.29 -2.92 -19.09
N ALA A 196 4.23 -2.40 -19.88
CA ALA A 196 4.04 -1.16 -20.63
C ALA A 196 2.97 -1.29 -21.72
N GLU A 197 2.85 -2.43 -22.38
CA GLU A 197 1.80 -2.67 -23.37
C GLU A 197 0.42 -2.64 -22.72
N GLN A 198 0.28 -3.29 -21.56
CA GLN A 198 -0.96 -3.29 -20.80
C GLN A 198 -1.28 -1.90 -20.27
N ALA A 199 -0.30 -1.16 -19.75
CA ALA A 199 -0.46 0.19 -19.24
C ALA A 199 -0.93 1.18 -20.34
N ARG A 200 -0.44 1.05 -21.58
CA ARG A 200 -0.94 1.84 -22.72
C ARG A 200 -2.42 1.59 -22.99
N LYS A 201 -2.83 0.31 -23.07
CA LYS A 201 -4.23 -0.07 -23.25
C LYS A 201 -5.14 0.49 -22.15
N ARG A 202 -4.68 0.47 -20.89
CA ARG A 202 -5.41 1.06 -19.75
C ARG A 202 -5.57 2.58 -19.93
N LEU A 203 -4.51 3.30 -20.28
CA LEU A 203 -4.56 4.75 -20.49
C LEU A 203 -5.50 5.16 -21.64
N GLU A 204 -5.49 4.43 -22.75
CA GLU A 204 -6.41 4.65 -23.87
C GLU A 204 -7.87 4.45 -23.44
N SER A 205 -8.13 3.39 -22.66
CA SER A 205 -9.47 3.10 -22.12
C SER A 205 -9.95 4.18 -21.15
N SER A 206 -9.09 4.66 -20.26
CA SER A 206 -9.44 5.73 -19.31
C SER A 206 -9.65 7.08 -20.01
N ALA A 207 -8.91 7.37 -21.08
CA ALA A 207 -9.11 8.57 -21.89
C ALA A 207 -10.46 8.56 -22.64
N ALA A 208 -10.92 7.39 -23.08
CA ALA A 208 -12.24 7.24 -23.68
C ALA A 208 -13.38 7.47 -22.67
N ASN A 209 -13.21 7.07 -21.41
CA ASN A 209 -14.23 7.20 -20.35
C ASN A 209 -14.32 8.60 -19.70
N THR A 210 -13.36 9.49 -19.99
CA THR A 210 -13.32 10.86 -19.45
C THR A 210 -13.92 11.89 -20.42
N LYS A 211 -14.14 11.50 -21.69
CA LYS A 211 -14.86 12.30 -22.70
C LYS A 211 -16.36 12.07 -22.57
#